data_AF-A0A8T0S8Z3-F1
#
_entry.id   AF-A0A8T0S8Z3-F1
#
_cell.length_a   1.000
_cell.length_b   1.000
_cell.length_c   1.000
_cell.angle_alpha   90.00
_cell.angle_beta   90.00
_cell.angle_gamma   90.00
#
_symmetry.space_group_name_H-M   'P 1'
#
loop_
_entity.id
_entity.type
_entity.pdbx_description
1 polymer ?
#
loop_
_entity_poly.entity_id
_entity_poly.type
_entity_poly.pdbx_seq_one_letter_code
_entity_poly.pdbx_strand_id
1 'polypeptide(L)'
;RARAGVRHGATTCRRLSLRHRPPPCPPLCALSGEMNETGAHLCLYCSFAKQVWLLVSNWTSGIIQVPADQDEGLEDWWTRSLEMLPLVQKRSVAAIQLYTIWNIWKERNRRIFDQKSLQPPQVFQLIREEVNLRRVACGTPVVS
;
A
#
# COMPACT_ATOMS: atom_id res chain seq x y z
N ARG A 1 -46.15 -12.29 -12.52
CA ARG A 1 -45.52 -11.40 -11.52
C ARG A 1 -44.00 -11.52 -11.67
N ALA A 2 -43.39 -10.61 -12.42
CA ALA A 2 -41.94 -10.57 -12.62
C ALA A 2 -41.26 -9.95 -11.39
N ARG A 3 -40.21 -10.59 -10.87
CA ARG A 3 -39.33 -10.00 -9.83
C ARG A 3 -38.36 -9.05 -10.53
N ALA A 4 -38.55 -7.75 -10.31
CA ALA A 4 -37.58 -6.74 -10.73
C ALA A 4 -36.40 -6.76 -9.76
N GLY A 5 -35.20 -7.05 -10.29
CA GLY A 5 -33.95 -6.75 -9.61
C GLY A 5 -33.68 -5.26 -9.66
N VAL A 6 -33.23 -4.68 -8.56
CA VAL A 6 -32.72 -3.30 -8.52
C VAL A 6 -31.26 -3.36 -8.12
N ARG A 7 -30.43 -2.99 -9.09
CA ARG A 7 -28.97 -2.87 -8.99
C ARG A 7 -28.68 -1.70 -8.05
N HIS A 8 -27.84 -1.91 -7.04
CA HIS A 8 -27.32 -0.82 -6.22
C HIS A 8 -26.44 0.06 -7.12
N GLY A 9 -26.86 1.30 -7.34
CA GLY A 9 -26.17 2.27 -8.17
C GLY A 9 -24.88 2.74 -7.49
N ALA A 10 -23.74 2.28 -8.00
CA ALA A 10 -22.46 2.90 -7.72
C ALA A 10 -22.42 4.27 -8.43
N THR A 11 -22.61 5.35 -7.68
CA THR A 11 -22.44 6.72 -8.18
C THR A 11 -20.95 6.99 -8.41
N THR A 12 -20.54 6.87 -9.66
CA THR A 12 -19.19 7.12 -10.15
C THR A 12 -18.77 8.59 -9.90
N CYS A 13 -18.03 8.89 -8.82
CA CYS A 13 -17.37 10.18 -8.60
C CYS A 13 -16.14 10.31 -9.54
N ARG A 14 -16.34 10.22 -10.87
CA ARG A 14 -15.26 10.39 -11.87
C ARG A 14 -15.57 11.57 -12.79
N ARG A 15 -15.07 12.76 -12.42
CA ARG A 15 -14.82 13.87 -13.35
C ARG A 15 -13.55 14.61 -12.94
N LEU A 16 -12.51 14.47 -13.76
CA LEU A 16 -11.38 15.40 -13.80
C LEU A 16 -11.94 16.79 -14.11
N SER A 17 -12.01 17.67 -13.11
CA SER A 17 -12.40 19.07 -13.29
C SER A 17 -11.19 19.97 -13.09
N LEU A 18 -10.79 20.66 -14.15
CA LEU A 18 -9.90 21.81 -14.17
C LEU A 18 -10.58 23.04 -13.53
N ARG A 19 -10.94 22.97 -12.24
CA ARG A 19 -11.44 24.13 -11.49
C ARG A 19 -10.75 24.19 -10.14
N HIS A 20 -10.40 25.41 -9.71
CA HIS A 20 -9.70 25.75 -8.46
C HIS A 20 -10.50 25.45 -7.16
N ARG A 21 -11.45 24.50 -7.19
CA ARG A 21 -12.13 24.00 -5.99
C ARG A 21 -11.83 22.52 -5.83
N PRO A 22 -11.39 22.06 -4.65
CA PRO A 22 -11.28 20.64 -4.38
C PRO A 22 -12.66 19.97 -4.58
N PRO A 23 -12.70 18.75 -5.14
CA PRO A 23 -13.94 18.03 -5.36
C PRO A 23 -14.68 17.82 -4.03
N PRO A 24 -16.03 17.76 -4.07
CA PRO A 24 -16.86 17.59 -2.86
C PRO A 24 -16.69 16.21 -2.22
N CYS A 25 -16.10 15.23 -2.92
CA CYS A 25 -15.79 13.88 -2.45
C CYS A 25 -14.26 13.71 -2.44
N PRO A 26 -13.65 13.10 -1.39
CA PRO A 26 -12.30 12.55 -1.53
C PRO A 26 -12.27 11.62 -2.75
N PRO A 27 -11.22 11.66 -3.58
CA PRO A 27 -11.15 10.76 -4.72
C PRO A 27 -11.15 9.30 -4.24
N LEU A 28 -11.83 8.43 -5.00
CA LEU A 28 -11.70 6.99 -4.80
C LEU A 28 -10.24 6.57 -4.98
N CYS A 29 -9.80 5.61 -4.17
CA CYS A 29 -8.46 5.04 -4.23
C CYS A 29 -8.12 4.60 -5.65
N ALA A 30 -7.04 5.12 -6.23
CA ALA A 30 -6.67 4.78 -7.61
C ALA A 30 -6.15 3.33 -7.77
N LEU A 31 -5.86 2.64 -6.66
CA LEU A 31 -5.43 1.25 -6.66
C LEU A 31 -6.59 0.25 -6.66
N SER A 32 -7.62 0.47 -5.84
CA SER A 32 -8.78 -0.45 -5.73
C SER A 32 -10.08 0.10 -6.32
N GLY A 33 -10.29 1.42 -6.28
CA GLY A 33 -11.55 2.06 -6.69
C GLY A 33 -12.72 1.85 -5.72
N GLU A 34 -12.49 1.25 -4.55
CA GLU A 34 -13.55 0.76 -3.64
C GLU A 34 -13.88 1.74 -2.51
N MET A 35 -12.86 2.44 -1.98
CA MET A 35 -12.98 3.36 -0.84
C MET A 35 -12.29 4.69 -1.14
N ASN A 36 -12.61 5.71 -0.35
CA ASN A 36 -11.95 7.00 -0.40
C ASN A 36 -10.44 6.85 -0.11
N GLU A 37 -9.62 7.56 -0.88
CA GLU A 37 -8.18 7.53 -0.70
C GLU A 37 -7.79 8.33 0.55
N THR A 38 -7.20 7.65 1.54
CA THR A 38 -6.51 8.24 2.70
C THR A 38 -5.09 7.67 2.76
N GLY A 39 -4.18 8.30 3.52
CA GLY A 39 -2.82 7.78 3.69
C GLY A 39 -2.79 6.36 4.26
N ALA A 40 -3.54 6.11 5.35
CA ALA A 40 -3.65 4.79 5.95
C ALA A 40 -4.31 3.78 5.02
N HIS A 41 -5.37 4.17 4.29
CA HIS A 41 -6.01 3.30 3.32
C HIS A 41 -5.05 2.93 2.19
N LEU A 42 -4.40 3.91 1.57
CA LEU A 42 -3.47 3.69 0.46
C LEU A 42 -2.33 2.75 0.88
N CYS A 43 -1.73 2.99 2.05
CA CYS A 43 -0.55 2.28 2.51
C CYS A 43 -0.85 0.90 3.10
N LEU A 44 -1.97 0.71 3.81
CA LEU A 44 -2.24 -0.51 4.60
C LEU A 44 -3.52 -1.22 4.17
N TYR A 45 -4.62 -0.49 4.04
CA TYR A 45 -5.95 -1.12 4.01
C TYR A 45 -6.55 -1.35 2.62
N CYS A 46 -5.99 -0.73 1.59
CA CYS A 46 -6.38 -0.95 0.21
C CYS A 46 -6.23 -2.44 -0.15
N SER A 47 -7.23 -3.01 -0.83
CA SER A 47 -7.21 -4.41 -1.27
C SER A 47 -5.98 -4.76 -2.12
N PHE A 48 -5.47 -3.80 -2.90
CA PHE A 48 -4.19 -3.92 -3.60
C PHE A 48 -2.99 -3.93 -2.64
N ALA A 49 -2.94 -2.98 -1.69
CA ALA A 49 -1.87 -2.89 -0.70
C ALA A 49 -1.82 -4.16 0.17
N LYS A 50 -2.96 -4.67 0.63
CA LYS A 50 -3.07 -5.93 1.40
C LYS A 50 -2.44 -7.11 0.65
N GLN A 51 -2.64 -7.22 -0.67
CA GLN A 51 -2.01 -8.26 -1.48
C GLN A 51 -0.49 -8.10 -1.56
N VAL A 52 0.01 -6.88 -1.73
CA VAL A 52 1.47 -6.61 -1.70
C VAL A 52 2.05 -6.96 -0.32
N TRP A 53 1.39 -6.54 0.76
CA TRP A 53 1.82 -6.85 2.12
C TRP A 53 1.79 -8.33 2.44
N LEU A 54 0.83 -9.10 1.91
CA LEU A 54 0.84 -10.55 2.05
C LEU A 54 2.10 -11.17 1.45
N LEU A 55 2.52 -10.71 0.26
CA LEU A 55 3.75 -11.17 -0.38
C LEU A 55 5.00 -10.76 0.42
N VAL A 56 5.03 -9.54 0.96
CA VAL A 56 6.12 -9.05 1.82
C VAL A 56 6.18 -9.81 3.14
N SER A 57 5.04 -10.09 3.76
CA SER A 57 4.92 -10.88 4.98
C SER A 57 5.49 -12.29 4.75
N ASN A 58 5.06 -12.96 3.68
CA ASN A 58 5.58 -14.28 3.31
C ASN A 58 7.08 -14.26 3.05
N TRP A 59 7.59 -13.23 2.37
CA TRP A 59 9.02 -13.09 2.10
C TRP A 59 9.86 -12.82 3.35
N THR A 60 9.30 -12.14 4.33
CA THR A 60 9.96 -11.84 5.61
C THR A 60 9.66 -12.88 6.69
N SER A 61 9.18 -14.07 6.31
CA SER A 61 8.79 -15.15 7.25
C SER A 61 7.83 -14.67 8.35
N GLY A 62 6.96 -13.73 8.01
CA GLY A 62 5.95 -13.18 8.89
C GLY A 62 6.43 -12.11 9.88
N ILE A 63 7.68 -11.62 9.77
CA ILE A 63 8.19 -10.54 10.63
C ILE A 63 7.36 -9.25 10.44
N ILE A 64 6.97 -8.95 9.19
CA ILE A 64 6.15 -7.78 8.89
C ILE A 64 4.69 -8.22 8.74
N GLN A 65 3.84 -7.71 9.64
CA GLN A 65 2.39 -7.93 9.61
C GLN A 65 1.67 -6.60 9.56
N VAL A 66 0.63 -6.53 8.72
CA VAL A 66 -0.28 -5.38 8.66
C VAL A 66 -1.54 -5.72 9.46
N PRO A 67 -2.09 -4.77 10.23
CA PRO A 67 -3.35 -4.95 10.95
C PRO A 67 -4.48 -5.41 10.02
N ALA A 68 -5.28 -6.35 10.49
CA ALA A 68 -6.47 -6.83 9.78
C ALA A 68 -7.58 -5.75 9.78
N ASP A 69 -7.71 -5.05 10.92
CA ASP A 69 -8.73 -4.04 11.18
C ASP A 69 -8.29 -2.66 10.69
N GLN A 70 -9.24 -1.85 10.24
CA GLN A 70 -9.00 -0.54 9.61
C GLN A 70 -8.91 0.63 10.60
N ASP A 71 -8.69 0.32 11.88
CA ASP A 71 -8.79 1.31 12.96
C ASP A 71 -7.43 1.83 13.44
N GLU A 72 -6.32 1.26 12.96
CA GLU A 72 -4.96 1.66 13.33
C GLU A 72 -4.41 2.72 12.35
N GLY A 73 -3.80 3.78 12.89
CA GLY A 73 -3.11 4.78 12.07
C GLY A 73 -1.85 4.20 11.41
N LEU A 74 -1.41 4.80 10.29
CA LEU A 74 -0.14 4.42 9.65
C LEU A 74 1.06 4.58 10.60
N GLU A 75 1.06 5.65 11.40
CA GLU A 75 2.11 5.95 12.38
C GLU A 75 2.09 4.98 13.56
N ASP A 76 0.90 4.68 14.09
CA ASP A 76 0.72 3.72 15.18
C ASP A 76 1.20 2.33 14.76
N TRP A 77 0.77 1.88 13.57
CA TRP A 77 1.23 0.62 12.99
C TRP A 77 2.75 0.59 12.81
N TRP A 78 3.32 1.65 12.25
CA TRP A 78 4.77 1.73 12.03
C TRP A 78 5.52 1.59 13.36
N THR A 79 5.10 2.35 14.37
CA THR A 79 5.73 2.34 15.71
C THR A 79 5.63 0.95 16.34
N ARG A 80 4.42 0.38 16.40
CA ARG A 80 4.16 -0.95 16.98
C ARG A 80 4.93 -2.05 16.27
N SER A 81 5.00 -2.00 14.93
CA SER A 81 5.68 -3.01 14.13
C SER A 81 7.19 -3.08 14.37
N LEU A 82 7.79 -1.99 14.86
CA LEU A 82 9.22 -1.89 15.15
C LEU A 82 9.54 -2.01 16.65
N GLU A 83 8.57 -1.78 17.53
CA GLU A 83 8.77 -1.73 18.97
C GLU A 83 9.39 -3.02 19.53
N MET A 84 8.76 -4.16 19.20
CA MET A 84 9.10 -5.49 19.73
C MET A 84 10.29 -6.17 19.05
N LEU A 85 10.88 -5.55 18.02
CA LEU A 85 11.98 -6.15 17.28
C LEU A 85 13.33 -5.94 17.97
N PRO A 86 14.28 -6.90 17.83
CA PRO A 86 15.67 -6.67 18.22
C PRO A 86 16.25 -5.45 17.49
N LEU A 87 17.09 -4.66 18.17
CA LEU A 87 17.68 -3.43 17.61
C LEU A 87 18.37 -3.65 16.26
N VAL A 88 19.04 -4.79 16.10
CA VAL A 88 19.72 -5.22 14.87
C VAL A 88 18.75 -5.37 13.69
N GLN A 89 17.51 -5.81 13.94
CA GLN A 89 16.50 -6.04 12.92
C GLN A 89 15.69 -4.78 12.59
N LYS A 90 15.50 -3.86 13.55
CA LYS A 90 14.68 -2.64 13.38
C LYS A 90 15.01 -1.87 12.11
N ARG A 91 16.30 -1.66 11.82
CA ARG A 91 16.75 -0.92 10.64
C ARG A 91 16.40 -1.61 9.32
N SER A 92 16.51 -2.93 9.27
CA SER A 92 16.20 -3.72 8.08
C SER A 92 14.69 -3.78 7.84
N VAL A 93 13.92 -4.00 8.90
CA VAL A 93 12.45 -4.04 8.81
C VAL A 93 11.88 -2.67 8.44
N ALA A 94 12.31 -1.60 9.10
CA ALA A 94 11.90 -0.24 8.74
C ALA A 94 12.23 0.10 7.27
N ALA A 95 13.37 -0.36 6.77
CA ALA A 95 13.70 -0.18 5.36
C ALA A 95 12.71 -0.93 4.46
N ILE A 96 12.44 -2.22 4.72
CA ILE A 96 11.49 -3.00 3.90
C ILE A 96 10.11 -2.35 3.92
N GLN A 97 9.64 -1.89 5.09
CA GLN A 97 8.36 -1.20 5.19
C GLN A 97 8.32 0.09 4.37
N LEU A 98 9.38 0.92 4.46
CA LEU A 98 9.52 2.15 3.70
C LEU A 98 9.50 1.89 2.18
N TYR A 99 10.31 0.94 1.70
CA TYR A 99 10.33 0.58 0.28
C TYR A 99 8.99 0.02 -0.19
N THR A 100 8.28 -0.72 0.66
CA THR A 100 6.95 -1.24 0.33
C THR A 100 5.94 -0.10 0.16
N ILE A 101 5.84 0.80 1.14
CA ILE A 101 4.97 1.99 1.08
C ILE A 101 5.32 2.86 -0.14
N TRP A 102 6.61 3.08 -0.37
CA TRP A 102 7.10 3.86 -1.51
C TRP A 102 6.66 3.26 -2.86
N ASN A 103 6.81 1.94 -3.04
CA ASN A 103 6.40 1.29 -4.28
C ASN A 103 4.88 1.24 -4.48
N ILE A 104 4.11 1.11 -3.40
CA ILE A 104 2.64 1.24 -3.45
C ILE A 104 2.26 2.66 -3.92
N TRP A 105 2.89 3.69 -3.36
CA TRP A 105 2.66 5.07 -3.76
C TRP A 105 3.08 5.35 -5.22
N LYS A 106 4.25 4.82 -5.65
CA LYS A 106 4.69 4.90 -7.05
C LYS A 106 3.68 4.24 -7.99
N GLU A 107 3.16 3.06 -7.67
CA GLU A 107 2.15 2.40 -8.50
C GLU A 107 0.85 3.20 -8.56
N ARG A 108 0.41 3.81 -7.45
CA ARG A 108 -0.74 4.73 -7.44
C ARG A 108 -0.53 5.89 -8.41
N ASN A 109 0.65 6.50 -8.41
CA ASN A 109 0.98 7.57 -9.34
C ASN A 109 1.06 7.08 -10.79
N ARG A 110 1.63 5.90 -11.03
CA ARG A 110 1.70 5.28 -12.36
C ARG A 110 0.31 5.10 -12.98
N ARG A 111 -0.68 4.70 -12.18
CA ARG A 111 -2.07 4.57 -12.64
C ARG A 111 -2.71 5.91 -12.98
N ILE A 112 -2.38 6.96 -12.25
CA ILE A 112 -2.96 8.30 -12.45
C ILE A 112 -2.32 9.04 -13.61
N PHE A 113 -0.98 9.05 -13.67
CA PHE A 113 -0.25 9.86 -14.64
C PHE A 113 0.05 9.12 -15.93
N ASP A 114 0.38 7.82 -15.85
CA ASP A 114 0.77 7.03 -17.04
C ASP A 114 -0.37 6.16 -17.57
N GLN A 115 -1.49 6.07 -16.84
CA GLN A 115 -2.61 5.18 -17.14
C GLN A 115 -2.18 3.70 -17.32
N LYS A 116 -1.12 3.30 -16.61
CA LYS A 116 -0.58 1.92 -16.59
C LYS A 116 -0.76 1.30 -15.22
N SER A 117 -1.04 0.00 -15.17
CA SER A 117 -1.23 -0.76 -13.93
C SER A 117 -0.36 -2.03 -13.86
N LEU A 118 0.30 -2.22 -12.71
CA LEU A 118 1.02 -3.44 -12.36
C LEU A 118 0.14 -4.26 -11.42
N GLN A 119 0.27 -5.57 -11.50
CA GLN A 119 -0.30 -6.50 -10.54
C GLN A 119 0.54 -6.51 -9.25
N PRO A 120 -0.06 -6.86 -8.09
CA PRO A 120 0.65 -6.89 -6.81
C PRO A 120 1.97 -7.69 -6.85
N PRO A 121 2.06 -8.87 -7.51
CA PRO A 121 3.33 -9.59 -7.62
C PRO A 121 4.43 -8.85 -8.38
N GLN A 122 4.07 -8.01 -9.36
CA GLN A 122 5.04 -7.22 -10.13
C GLN A 122 5.56 -6.05 -9.28
N VAL A 123 4.69 -5.37 -8.54
CA VAL A 123 5.11 -4.33 -7.57
C VAL A 123 6.00 -4.93 -6.49
N PHE A 124 5.66 -6.13 -6.02
CA PHE A 124 6.49 -6.87 -5.07
C PHE A 124 7.90 -7.19 -5.60
N GLN A 125 8.06 -7.53 -6.89
CA GLN A 125 9.41 -7.71 -7.46
C GLN A 125 10.21 -6.41 -7.42
N LEU A 126 9.60 -5.26 -7.76
CA LEU A 126 10.27 -3.95 -7.68
C LEU A 126 10.73 -3.64 -6.25
N ILE A 127 9.90 -3.95 -5.25
CA ILE A 127 10.27 -3.80 -3.84
C ILE A 127 11.51 -4.65 -3.51
N ARG A 128 11.53 -5.91 -3.92
CA ARG A 128 12.69 -6.79 -3.67
C ARG A 128 13.96 -6.28 -4.34
N GLU A 129 13.85 -5.82 -5.59
CA GLU A 129 14.97 -5.25 -6.33
C GLU A 129 15.54 -4.02 -5.62
N GLU A 130 14.70 -3.07 -5.21
CA GLU A 130 15.15 -1.86 -4.52
C GLU A 130 15.73 -2.14 -3.13
N VAL A 131 15.13 -3.06 -2.36
CA VAL A 131 15.69 -3.50 -1.07
C VAL A 131 17.04 -4.19 -1.26
N ASN A 132 17.18 -5.02 -2.30
CA ASN A 132 18.44 -5.69 -2.62
C ASN A 132 19.52 -4.68 -3.03
N LEU A 133 19.19 -3.70 -3.88
CA LEU A 133 20.09 -2.63 -4.27
C LEU A 133 20.57 -1.84 -3.05
N ARG A 134 19.66 -1.50 -2.13
CA ARG A 134 20.06 -0.87 -0.85
C ARG A 134 21.01 -1.75 -0.05
N ARG A 135 20.74 -3.05 0.05
CA ARG A 135 21.61 -3.97 0.81
C ARG A 135 23.02 -4.02 0.21
N VAL A 136 23.14 -4.04 -1.12
CA VAL A 136 24.43 -4.00 -1.81
C VAL A 136 25.13 -2.66 -1.60
N ALA A 137 24.40 -1.53 -1.69
CA ALA A 137 24.97 -0.18 -1.57
C ALA A 137 25.38 0.20 -0.13
N CYS A 138 24.61 -0.22 0.87
CA CYS A 138 24.83 0.16 2.28
C CYS A 138 25.56 -0.91 3.11
N GLY A 139 25.89 -2.07 2.51
CA GLY A 139 26.34 -3.25 3.23
C GLY A 139 25.20 -3.96 3.97
N THR A 140 25.35 -5.28 4.19
CA THR A 140 24.40 -6.06 5.01
C THR A 140 24.59 -5.64 6.47
N PRO A 141 23.58 -5.07 7.16
CA PRO A 141 23.65 -5.00 8.61
C PRO A 141 23.71 -6.45 9.09
N VAL A 142 24.76 -6.79 9.83
CA VAL A 142 25.03 -8.14 10.31
C VAL A 142 23.77 -8.68 10.99
N VAL A 143 23.11 -9.65 10.36
CA VAL A 143 22.07 -10.47 11.00
C VAL A 143 22.83 -11.62 11.63
N SER A 144 23.27 -11.43 12.86
CA SER A 144 23.65 -12.53 13.75
C SER A 144 22.40 -13.15 14.34
#